data_AF-H8X9E4-F1
#
_entry.id   AF-H8X9E4-F1
#
_cell.length_a   1.000
_cell.length_b   1.000
_cell.length_c   1.000
_cell.angle_alpha   90.00
_cell.angle_beta   90.00
_cell.angle_gamma   90.00
#
_symmetry.space_group_name_H-M   'P 1'
#
loop_
_entity.id
_entity.type
_entity.pdbx_description
1 polymer ?
#
loop_
_entity_poly.entity_id
_entity_poly.type
_entity_poly.pdbx_seq_one_letter_code
_entity_poly.pdbx_strand_id
1 'polypeptide(L)'
;MNPLRQTVNTLRQHPEYQRSICQLYKELLRKSYKLRKSSIDNASVLSEELKVGMYEAFTKQYTNTYQMAQALMKGLTVIDALDDAMENGNHKNLLQCAHQHRKEYIEWSQRRSSFLKNRKELEEKRIDTLRGRESKLAMSRKRGKVKLKESDLLTDQDVDDFIAKGLKIASKNGQSLILRYLNQLQYAGKISNPHLLPYTPETLQTNGDQYDSHHVIKGSTQKIIDQSFDKEYIESIIIPSLVFDLNDMKMDEIATIVNEKGPYQATAKENKSGTVPLPYLLSPFKHKPGRKKLAYLIRQQVLWSRIKKIWETTHELEEENMSRDGSYPVSGSRGFGAEELMKPRQYYEKLCECEELFELFCEIEQRKLDGRDLNEVIDLDQFNWTEHLDIVSNELATKYDTVLQESKLDLSELQKSLQQRFDEGYEDKVERFTNLLHQLKAFNVFKHSEIVTPANSTVLRNDLQSVSLDKFPTEERVGRGKTLGEFLKSHDFPYFEFGNELRKKINEIMTKIVHRF
;
A
#
# COMPACT_ATOMS: atom_id res chain seq x y z
N MET A 1 16.08 -7.13 -7.73
CA MET A 1 16.20 -7.98 -8.92
C MET A 1 16.06 -9.41 -8.47
N ASN A 2 15.01 -10.11 -8.91
CA ASN A 2 14.85 -11.54 -8.59
C ASN A 2 15.82 -12.33 -9.48
N PRO A 3 16.58 -13.30 -8.95
CA PRO A 3 17.31 -14.25 -9.78
C PRO A 3 16.29 -14.96 -10.68
N LEU A 4 16.61 -15.05 -11.97
CA LEU A 4 15.75 -15.54 -13.05
C LEU A 4 15.09 -16.87 -12.68
N ARG A 5 13.82 -16.82 -12.28
CA ARG A 5 12.99 -18.02 -12.12
C ARG A 5 12.68 -18.54 -13.51
N GLN A 6 12.97 -19.81 -13.75
CA GLN A 6 12.78 -20.49 -15.03
C GLN A 6 11.88 -21.72 -14.84
N THR A 7 11.10 -22.06 -15.84
CA THR A 7 10.23 -23.25 -15.84
C THR A 7 10.62 -24.19 -16.97
N VAL A 8 10.21 -25.45 -16.88
CA VAL A 8 10.31 -26.38 -18.02
C VAL A 8 9.57 -25.84 -19.25
N ASN A 9 8.50 -25.09 -19.02
CA ASN A 9 7.73 -24.42 -20.07
C ASN A 9 8.42 -23.19 -20.69
N THR A 10 9.44 -22.58 -20.05
CA THR A 10 10.24 -21.52 -20.66
C THR A 10 11.32 -22.08 -21.59
N LEU A 11 11.93 -23.22 -21.26
CA LEU A 11 12.88 -23.88 -22.19
C LEU A 11 12.17 -24.57 -23.36
N ARG A 12 10.91 -25.01 -23.19
CA ARG A 12 10.05 -25.46 -24.31
C ARG A 12 9.83 -24.39 -25.39
N GLN A 13 10.14 -23.12 -25.13
CA GLN A 13 10.05 -22.05 -26.13
C GLN A 13 11.33 -21.93 -26.97
N HIS A 14 12.46 -22.44 -26.48
CA HIS A 14 13.68 -22.56 -27.28
C HIS A 14 13.60 -23.84 -28.12
N PRO A 15 13.69 -23.76 -29.45
CA PRO A 15 13.40 -24.89 -30.35
C PRO A 15 14.31 -26.10 -30.12
N GLU A 16 15.55 -25.88 -29.66
CA GLU A 16 16.53 -26.94 -29.39
C GLU A 16 16.21 -27.75 -28.13
N TYR A 17 15.83 -27.09 -27.03
CA TYR A 17 15.49 -27.74 -25.75
C TYR A 17 14.06 -28.27 -25.72
N GLN A 18 13.16 -27.72 -26.54
CA GLN A 18 11.78 -28.17 -26.64
C GLN A 18 11.69 -29.63 -27.06
N ARG A 19 12.52 -30.06 -28.02
CA ARG A 19 12.50 -31.44 -28.53
C ARG A 19 12.95 -32.44 -27.46
N SER A 20 14.08 -32.18 -26.79
CA SER A 20 14.63 -33.08 -25.77
C SER A 20 13.73 -33.20 -24.53
N ILE A 21 13.18 -32.08 -24.05
CA ILE A 21 12.28 -32.06 -22.89
C ILE A 21 10.95 -32.77 -23.20
N CYS A 22 10.40 -32.56 -24.40
CA CYS A 22 9.17 -33.24 -24.83
C CYS A 22 9.40 -34.74 -25.09
N GLN A 23 10.56 -35.13 -25.61
CA GLN A 23 10.96 -36.53 -25.77
C GLN A 23 11.07 -37.20 -24.40
N LEU A 24 11.79 -36.60 -23.45
CA LEU A 24 11.93 -37.10 -22.08
C LEU A 24 10.57 -37.34 -21.42
N TYR A 25 9.66 -36.36 -21.52
CA TYR A 25 8.31 -36.48 -20.97
C TYR A 25 7.52 -37.62 -21.63
N LYS A 26 7.54 -37.72 -22.96
CA LYS A 26 6.84 -38.78 -23.71
C LYS A 26 7.39 -40.17 -23.39
N GLU A 27 8.70 -40.31 -23.24
CA GLU A 27 9.35 -41.58 -22.92
C GLU A 27 9.01 -42.05 -21.51
N LEU A 28 9.15 -41.18 -20.51
CA LEU A 28 8.75 -41.49 -19.14
C LEU A 28 7.26 -41.89 -19.07
N LEU A 29 6.39 -41.19 -19.81
CA LEU A 29 4.96 -41.47 -19.84
C LEU A 29 4.69 -42.85 -20.47
N ARG A 30 5.28 -43.15 -21.63
CA ARG A 30 5.17 -44.46 -22.29
C ARG A 30 5.66 -45.59 -21.38
N LYS A 31 6.81 -45.41 -20.73
CA LYS A 31 7.38 -46.39 -19.81
C LYS A 31 6.53 -46.57 -18.56
N SER A 32 5.89 -45.52 -18.05
CA SER A 32 4.94 -45.61 -16.92
C SER A 32 3.74 -46.54 -17.23
N TYR A 33 3.22 -46.49 -18.46
CA TYR A 33 2.12 -47.35 -18.89
C TYR A 33 2.55 -48.79 -19.11
N LYS A 34 3.78 -49.01 -19.59
CA LYS A 34 4.36 -50.35 -19.73
C LYS A 34 4.67 -50.97 -18.36
N LEU A 35 5.19 -50.18 -17.42
CA LEU A 35 5.45 -50.60 -16.03
C LEU A 35 4.18 -51.12 -15.36
N ARG A 36 3.01 -50.50 -15.60
CA ARG A 36 1.73 -50.99 -15.05
C ARG A 36 1.38 -52.43 -15.48
N LYS A 37 1.91 -52.88 -16.62
CA LYS A 37 1.65 -54.21 -17.18
C LYS A 37 2.76 -55.23 -16.86
N SER A 38 3.83 -54.82 -16.15
CA SER A 38 4.92 -55.72 -15.80
C SER A 38 4.62 -56.53 -14.53
N SER A 39 5.29 -57.67 -14.37
CA SER A 39 5.14 -58.59 -13.24
C SER A 39 5.90 -58.15 -11.98
N ILE A 40 6.16 -56.84 -11.82
CA ILE A 40 6.92 -56.30 -10.70
C ILE A 40 5.99 -56.10 -9.50
N ASP A 41 6.43 -56.50 -8.30
CA ASP A 41 5.70 -56.22 -7.06
C ASP A 41 5.48 -54.71 -6.88
N ASN A 42 4.24 -54.30 -6.61
CA ASN A 42 3.82 -52.89 -6.51
C ASN A 42 3.98 -52.06 -7.80
N ALA A 43 4.04 -52.68 -8.97
CA ALA A 43 4.12 -52.01 -10.27
C ALA A 43 3.05 -50.93 -10.50
N SER A 44 1.82 -51.18 -10.04
CA SER A 44 0.71 -50.23 -10.12
C SER A 44 0.97 -48.97 -9.30
N VAL A 45 1.49 -49.12 -8.08
CA VAL A 45 1.83 -48.01 -7.18
C VAL A 45 3.00 -47.20 -7.73
N LEU A 46 4.06 -47.88 -8.19
CA LEU A 46 5.22 -47.21 -8.80
C LEU A 46 4.85 -46.47 -10.09
N SER A 47 3.94 -47.02 -10.90
CA SER A 47 3.42 -46.36 -12.11
C SER A 47 2.69 -45.06 -11.78
N GLU A 48 1.81 -45.07 -10.77
CA GLU A 48 1.08 -43.87 -10.37
C GLU A 48 1.99 -42.84 -9.67
N GLU A 49 2.91 -43.29 -8.80
CA GLU A 49 3.93 -42.41 -8.20
C GLU A 49 4.80 -41.73 -9.26
N LEU A 50 5.18 -42.45 -10.32
CA LEU A 50 5.96 -41.90 -11.43
C LEU A 50 5.15 -40.85 -12.21
N LYS A 51 3.86 -41.11 -12.51
CA LYS A 51 3.00 -40.13 -13.19
C LYS A 51 2.82 -38.85 -12.38
N VAL A 52 2.58 -38.97 -11.08
CA VAL A 52 2.43 -37.81 -10.18
C VAL A 52 3.76 -37.06 -10.09
N GLY A 53 4.88 -37.75 -9.88
CA GLY A 53 6.21 -37.15 -9.82
C GLY A 53 6.61 -36.44 -11.12
N MET A 54 6.26 -37.02 -12.27
CA MET A 54 6.42 -36.37 -13.58
C MET A 54 5.59 -35.09 -13.67
N TYR A 55 4.31 -35.15 -13.32
CA TYR A 55 3.44 -33.98 -13.35
C TYR A 55 3.99 -32.84 -12.49
N GLU A 56 4.40 -33.14 -11.25
CA GLU A 56 4.98 -32.16 -10.34
C GLU A 56 6.32 -31.59 -10.83
N ALA A 57 7.23 -32.43 -11.33
CA ALA A 57 8.54 -31.97 -11.79
C ALA A 57 8.46 -31.07 -13.03
N PHE A 58 7.58 -31.41 -13.99
CA PHE A 58 7.42 -30.63 -15.22
C PHE A 58 6.60 -29.34 -15.02
N THR A 59 5.80 -29.24 -13.95
CA THR A 59 5.03 -28.03 -13.59
C THR A 59 5.77 -27.11 -12.60
N LYS A 60 6.82 -27.62 -11.94
CA LYS A 60 7.59 -26.87 -10.93
C LYS A 60 8.32 -25.66 -11.52
N GLN A 61 8.32 -24.56 -10.75
CA GLN A 61 9.14 -23.38 -11.02
C GLN A 61 10.53 -23.55 -10.40
N TYR A 62 11.57 -23.56 -11.23
CA TYR A 62 12.96 -23.66 -10.80
C TYR A 62 13.56 -22.27 -10.64
N THR A 63 14.45 -22.09 -9.66
CA THR A 63 15.03 -20.77 -9.38
C THR A 63 16.29 -20.48 -10.19
N ASN A 64 16.92 -21.50 -10.79
CA ASN A 64 18.14 -21.38 -11.61
C ASN A 64 18.25 -22.56 -12.60
N THR A 65 18.98 -22.36 -13.70
CA THR A 65 19.32 -23.37 -14.74
C THR A 65 19.95 -24.61 -14.14
N TYR A 66 20.82 -24.47 -13.14
CA TYR A 66 21.48 -25.61 -12.47
C TYR A 66 20.49 -26.58 -11.82
N GLN A 67 19.50 -26.07 -11.07
CA GLN A 67 18.49 -26.92 -10.43
C GLN A 67 17.61 -27.63 -11.46
N MET A 68 17.37 -26.96 -12.59
CA MET A 68 16.62 -27.50 -13.71
C MET A 68 17.40 -28.61 -14.44
N ALA A 69 18.70 -28.40 -14.69
CA ALA A 69 19.58 -29.42 -15.26
C ALA A 69 19.67 -30.66 -14.37
N GLN A 70 19.78 -30.49 -13.05
CA GLN A 70 19.73 -31.60 -12.09
C GLN A 70 18.40 -32.39 -12.18
N ALA A 71 17.27 -31.70 -12.35
CA ALA A 71 15.97 -32.35 -12.50
C ALA A 71 15.86 -33.14 -13.82
N LEU A 72 16.40 -32.62 -14.92
CA LEU A 72 16.45 -33.31 -16.20
C LEU A 72 17.36 -34.55 -16.16
N MET A 73 18.55 -34.43 -15.55
CA MET A 73 19.45 -35.55 -15.32
C MET A 73 18.79 -36.63 -14.46
N LYS A 74 18.07 -36.24 -13.40
CA LYS A 74 17.27 -37.17 -12.59
C LYS A 74 16.22 -37.89 -13.44
N GLY A 75 15.56 -37.19 -14.37
CA GLY A 75 14.63 -37.79 -15.32
C GLY A 75 15.28 -38.84 -16.22
N LEU A 76 16.48 -38.58 -16.74
CA LEU A 76 17.25 -39.55 -17.55
C LEU A 76 17.66 -40.77 -16.73
N THR A 77 18.16 -40.59 -15.51
CA THR A 77 18.51 -41.74 -14.64
C THR A 77 17.32 -42.63 -14.31
N VAL A 78 16.10 -42.07 -14.27
CA VAL A 78 14.86 -42.84 -14.06
C VAL A 78 14.48 -43.59 -15.33
N ILE A 79 14.70 -43.02 -16.52
CA ILE A 79 14.52 -43.70 -17.81
C ILE A 79 15.44 -44.92 -17.90
N ASP A 80 16.71 -44.77 -17.56
CA ASP A 80 17.70 -45.86 -17.60
C ASP A 80 17.31 -46.98 -16.62
N ALA A 81 16.93 -46.62 -15.39
CA ALA A 81 16.46 -47.58 -14.39
C ALA A 81 15.15 -48.29 -14.79
N LEU A 82 14.28 -47.63 -15.57
CA LEU A 82 13.07 -48.24 -16.12
C LEU A 82 13.39 -49.21 -17.26
N ASP A 83 14.37 -48.91 -18.12
CA ASP A 83 14.80 -49.84 -19.17
C ASP A 83 15.46 -51.08 -18.59
N ASP A 84 16.38 -50.92 -17.64
CA ASP A 84 16.99 -52.04 -16.93
C ASP A 84 15.96 -52.95 -16.25
N ALA A 85 14.92 -52.36 -15.66
CA ALA A 85 13.87 -53.10 -15.00
C ALA A 85 12.95 -53.84 -15.98
N MET A 86 12.78 -53.34 -17.21
CA MET A 86 11.85 -53.89 -18.19
C MET A 86 12.51 -54.84 -19.20
N GLU A 87 13.76 -54.59 -19.60
CA GLU A 87 14.49 -55.38 -20.59
C GLU A 87 15.35 -56.47 -19.92
N ASN A 88 16.03 -56.14 -18.82
CA ASN A 88 16.97 -57.03 -18.13
C ASN A 88 16.38 -57.68 -16.86
N GLY A 89 15.15 -57.31 -16.47
CA GLY A 89 14.49 -57.83 -15.26
C GLY A 89 15.15 -57.40 -13.94
N ASN A 90 16.04 -56.38 -13.96
CA ASN A 90 16.74 -55.92 -12.77
C ASN A 90 15.98 -54.79 -12.06
N HIS A 91 15.13 -55.15 -11.10
CA HIS A 91 14.25 -54.20 -10.41
C HIS A 91 14.91 -53.40 -9.27
N LYS A 92 16.15 -53.74 -8.88
CA LYS A 92 16.81 -53.17 -7.69
C LYS A 92 17.08 -51.67 -7.84
N ASN A 93 17.53 -51.24 -9.01
CA ASN A 93 17.86 -49.83 -9.30
C ASN A 93 16.59 -48.95 -9.25
N LEU A 94 15.50 -49.43 -9.86
CA LEU A 94 14.22 -48.72 -9.86
C LEU A 94 13.64 -48.55 -8.45
N LEU A 95 13.70 -49.61 -7.63
CA LEU A 95 13.26 -49.56 -6.23
C LEU A 95 14.12 -48.60 -5.41
N GLN A 96 15.44 -48.58 -5.62
CA GLN A 96 16.34 -47.64 -4.95
C GLN A 96 16.04 -46.18 -5.33
N CYS A 97 15.76 -45.90 -6.61
CA CYS A 97 15.33 -44.58 -7.06
C CYS A 97 14.00 -44.14 -6.41
N ALA A 98 13.02 -45.05 -6.33
CA ALA A 98 11.73 -44.79 -5.68
C ALA A 98 11.89 -44.51 -4.17
N HIS A 99 12.70 -45.31 -3.47
CA HIS A 99 12.99 -45.10 -2.05
C HIS A 99 13.69 -43.76 -1.79
N GLN A 100 14.68 -43.41 -2.60
CA GLN A 100 15.38 -42.13 -2.50
C GLN A 100 14.42 -40.96 -2.72
N HIS A 101 13.53 -41.04 -3.72
CA HIS A 101 12.52 -40.01 -3.97
C HIS A 101 11.54 -39.84 -2.80
N ARG A 102 11.04 -40.95 -2.23
CA ARG A 102 10.15 -40.92 -1.05
C ARG A 102 10.83 -40.25 0.14
N LYS A 103 12.10 -40.56 0.39
CA LYS A 103 12.89 -39.95 1.48
C LYS A 103 13.04 -38.44 1.30
N GLU A 104 13.43 -37.98 0.11
CA GLU A 104 13.57 -36.55 -0.20
C GLU A 104 12.26 -35.79 -0.01
N TYR A 105 11.13 -36.38 -0.43
CA TYR A 105 9.81 -35.79 -0.27
C TYR A 105 9.40 -35.65 1.20
N ILE A 106 9.64 -36.68 2.01
CA ILE A 106 9.38 -36.64 3.46
C ILE A 106 10.22 -35.56 4.14
N GLU A 107 11.52 -35.49 3.84
CA GLU A 107 12.41 -34.47 4.40
C GLU A 107 12.00 -33.05 3.99
N TRP A 108 11.55 -32.87 2.75
CA TRP A 108 11.02 -31.59 2.28
C TRP A 108 9.73 -31.20 3.01
N SER A 109 8.80 -32.14 3.18
CA SER A 109 7.55 -31.92 3.92
C SER A 109 7.81 -31.56 5.38
N GLN A 110 8.76 -32.27 6.03
CA GLN A 110 9.20 -31.95 7.38
C GLN A 110 9.77 -30.54 7.49
N ARG A 111 10.67 -30.14 6.58
CA ARG A 111 11.22 -28.77 6.50
C ARG A 111 10.14 -27.70 6.27
N ARG A 112 9.15 -27.99 5.43
CA ARG A 112 8.03 -27.07 5.19
C ARG A 112 7.17 -26.93 6.45
N SER A 113 6.87 -28.03 7.13
CA SER A 113 6.08 -28.01 8.36
C SER A 113 6.77 -27.23 9.49
N SER A 114 8.09 -27.39 9.65
CA SER A 114 8.86 -26.66 10.66
C SER A 114 8.94 -25.17 10.33
N PHE A 115 9.12 -24.82 9.06
CA PHE A 115 9.05 -23.44 8.60
C PHE A 115 7.69 -22.78 8.89
N LEU A 116 6.59 -23.50 8.61
CA LEU A 116 5.24 -22.97 8.86
C LEU A 116 4.96 -22.77 10.35
N LYS A 117 5.43 -23.69 11.21
CA LYS A 117 5.31 -23.55 12.68
C LYS A 117 6.10 -22.34 13.20
N ASN A 118 7.30 -22.11 12.69
CA ASN A 118 8.22 -21.09 13.20
C ASN A 118 8.25 -19.81 12.36
N ARG A 119 7.23 -19.59 11.52
CA ARG A 119 7.24 -18.52 10.50
C ARG A 119 7.49 -17.13 11.09
N LYS A 120 6.86 -16.80 12.22
CA LYS A 120 6.98 -15.49 12.87
C LYS A 120 8.41 -15.23 13.34
N GLU A 121 9.02 -16.18 14.04
CA GLU A 121 10.40 -16.08 14.54
C GLU A 121 11.41 -16.00 13.39
N LEU A 122 11.19 -16.76 12.32
CA LEU A 122 12.05 -16.72 11.12
C LEU A 122 11.93 -15.40 10.35
N GLU A 123 10.72 -14.83 10.27
CA GLU A 123 10.51 -13.50 9.70
C GLU A 123 11.18 -12.42 10.55
N GLU A 124 11.16 -12.52 11.89
CA GLU A 124 11.85 -11.59 12.78
C GLU A 124 13.38 -11.69 12.65
N LYS A 125 13.95 -12.90 12.71
CA LYS A 125 15.38 -13.13 12.46
C LYS A 125 15.81 -12.63 11.08
N ARG A 126 14.93 -12.77 10.07
CA ARG A 126 15.17 -12.23 8.73
C ARG A 126 15.18 -10.71 8.73
N ILE A 127 14.30 -10.04 9.48
CA ILE A 127 14.30 -8.58 9.58
C ILE A 127 15.58 -8.08 10.28
N ASP A 128 16.03 -8.77 11.32
CA ASP A 128 17.22 -8.40 12.09
C ASP A 128 18.53 -8.55 11.30
N THR A 129 18.54 -9.42 10.29
CA THR A 129 19.68 -9.60 9.38
C THR A 129 19.71 -8.60 8.23
N LEU A 130 18.61 -7.90 7.94
CA LEU A 130 18.58 -6.85 6.92
C LEU A 130 19.32 -5.59 7.41
N ARG A 131 20.03 -4.93 6.50
CA ARG A 131 20.75 -3.66 6.78
C ARG A 131 20.22 -2.52 5.91
N GLY A 132 20.47 -1.28 6.34
CA GLY A 132 20.20 -0.08 5.55
C GLY A 132 18.71 0.18 5.24
N ARG A 133 18.39 0.48 3.98
CA ARG A 133 17.05 0.90 3.53
C ARG A 133 16.00 -0.21 3.68
N GLU A 134 16.38 -1.46 3.45
CA GLU A 134 15.47 -2.61 3.54
C GLU A 134 15.03 -2.88 4.98
N SER A 135 15.96 -2.76 5.94
CA SER A 135 15.66 -2.83 7.38
C SER A 135 14.67 -1.73 7.79
N LYS A 136 14.91 -0.47 7.36
CA LYS A 136 14.01 0.66 7.66
C LYS A 136 12.59 0.43 7.12
N LEU A 137 12.45 -0.11 5.90
CA LEU A 137 11.15 -0.42 5.29
C LEU A 137 10.45 -1.60 5.97
N ALA A 138 11.19 -2.65 6.34
CA ALA A 138 10.65 -3.79 7.06
C ALA A 138 10.17 -3.38 8.47
N MET A 139 10.97 -2.58 9.18
CA MET A 139 10.62 -2.03 10.48
C MET A 139 9.45 -1.04 10.41
N SER A 140 9.35 -0.22 9.36
CA SER A 140 8.20 0.68 9.19
C SER A 140 6.91 -0.11 8.94
N ARG A 141 6.97 -1.21 8.18
CA ARG A 141 5.84 -2.13 8.01
C ARG A 141 5.44 -2.79 9.33
N LYS A 142 6.40 -3.17 10.19
CA LYS A 142 6.14 -3.68 11.55
C LYS A 142 5.50 -2.61 12.45
N ARG A 143 5.99 -1.37 12.41
CA ARG A 143 5.46 -0.24 13.22
C ARG A 143 4.08 0.25 12.77
N GLY A 144 3.66 -0.04 11.54
CA GLY A 144 2.47 0.55 10.93
C GLY A 144 1.11 0.21 11.56
N LYS A 145 1.01 -0.58 12.63
CA LYS A 145 -0.29 -1.01 13.21
C LYS A 145 -0.32 -1.25 14.72
N VAL A 146 0.65 -0.81 15.51
CA VAL A 146 0.43 -0.77 16.96
C VAL A 146 -0.34 0.51 17.25
N LYS A 147 -1.68 0.44 17.17
CA LYS A 147 -2.50 1.47 17.81
C LYS A 147 -2.08 1.48 19.28
N LEU A 148 -1.58 2.61 19.79
CA LEU A 148 -1.47 2.78 21.23
C LEU A 148 -2.86 2.43 21.78
N LYS A 149 -2.93 1.48 22.71
CA LYS A 149 -4.18 1.22 23.42
C LYS A 149 -4.53 2.53 24.12
N GLU A 150 -5.71 3.07 23.81
CA GLU A 150 -6.31 4.08 24.67
C GLU A 150 -6.35 3.47 26.06
N SER A 151 -5.65 4.10 27.00
CA SER A 151 -5.66 3.66 28.39
C SER A 151 -7.05 3.98 28.93
N ASP A 152 -7.79 2.96 29.34
CA ASP A 152 -9.04 3.15 30.06
C ASP A 152 -8.71 3.81 31.40
N LEU A 153 -9.00 5.12 31.53
CA LEU A 153 -8.72 5.94 32.71
C LEU A 153 -9.75 5.64 33.83
N LEU A 154 -9.90 4.37 34.21
CA LEU A 154 -10.90 3.93 35.18
C LEU A 154 -10.41 3.97 36.63
N THR A 155 -9.10 3.89 36.85
CA THR A 155 -8.50 3.96 38.19
C THR A 155 -7.56 5.15 38.32
N ASP A 156 -7.42 5.68 39.53
CA ASP A 156 -6.51 6.80 39.83
C ASP A 156 -5.04 6.46 39.48
N GLN A 157 -4.64 5.20 39.63
CA GLN A 157 -3.30 4.74 39.23
C GLN A 157 -3.10 4.79 37.72
N ASP A 158 -4.12 4.41 36.93
CA ASP A 158 -4.06 4.50 35.47
C ASP A 158 -4.00 5.96 34.99
N VAL A 159 -4.66 6.87 35.72
CA VAL A 159 -4.60 8.32 35.49
C VAL A 159 -3.20 8.86 35.75
N ASP A 160 -2.58 8.52 36.87
CA ASP A 160 -1.21 8.93 37.19
C ASP A 160 -0.19 8.38 36.19
N ASP A 161 -0.34 7.11 35.80
CA ASP A 161 0.47 6.47 34.76
C ASP A 161 0.33 7.15 33.39
N PHE A 162 -0.89 7.53 33.04
CA PHE A 162 -1.18 8.26 31.81
C PHE A 162 -0.55 9.65 31.82
N ILE A 163 -0.67 10.39 32.93
CA ILE A 163 -0.05 11.70 33.12
C ILE A 163 1.48 11.58 33.02
N ALA A 164 2.08 10.60 33.70
CA ALA A 164 3.52 10.38 33.65
C ALA A 164 4.02 10.06 32.23
N LYS A 165 3.28 9.23 31.48
CA LYS A 165 3.57 8.92 30.07
C LYS A 165 3.41 10.17 29.19
N GLY A 166 2.33 10.94 29.38
CA GLY A 166 2.05 12.18 28.66
C GLY A 166 3.14 13.22 28.85
N LEU A 167 3.52 13.51 30.11
CA LEU A 167 4.59 14.45 30.45
C LEU A 167 5.94 14.02 29.86
N LYS A 168 6.26 12.72 29.87
CA LYS A 168 7.49 12.20 29.27
C LYS A 168 7.54 12.40 27.76
N ILE A 169 6.42 12.19 27.08
CA ILE A 169 6.30 12.42 25.63
C ILE A 169 6.39 13.92 25.32
N ALA A 170 5.65 14.75 26.07
CA ALA A 170 5.64 16.20 25.91
C ALA A 170 7.03 16.81 26.11
N SER A 171 7.73 16.38 27.17
CA SER A 171 9.12 16.79 27.43
C SER A 171 10.04 16.46 26.25
N LYS A 172 9.96 15.24 25.70
CA LYS A 172 10.76 14.82 24.56
C LYS A 172 10.47 15.64 23.30
N ASN A 173 9.19 15.90 23.02
CA ASN A 173 8.76 16.71 21.88
C ASN A 173 9.23 18.16 22.03
N GLY A 174 9.02 18.75 23.21
CA GLY A 174 9.45 20.11 23.54
C GLY A 174 10.96 20.29 23.43
N GLN A 175 11.75 19.36 23.98
CA GLN A 175 13.22 19.37 23.86
C GLN A 175 13.67 19.32 22.39
N SER A 176 13.10 18.41 21.59
CA SER A 176 13.44 18.33 20.16
C SER A 176 13.08 19.61 19.40
N LEU A 177 12.03 20.31 19.81
CA LEU A 177 11.59 21.55 19.21
C LEU A 177 12.53 22.70 19.56
N ILE A 178 12.82 22.89 20.85
CA ILE A 178 13.76 23.90 21.37
C ILE A 178 15.13 23.76 20.72
N LEU A 179 15.68 22.54 20.69
CA LEU A 179 17.00 22.28 20.13
C LEU A 179 17.08 22.71 18.66
N ARG A 180 16.03 22.46 17.87
CA ARG A 180 16.00 22.91 16.47
C ARG A 180 15.87 24.42 16.36
N TYR A 181 15.05 25.03 17.19
CA TYR A 181 14.86 26.48 17.20
C TYR A 181 16.15 27.22 17.58
N LEU A 182 16.80 26.82 18.68
CA LEU A 182 18.07 27.38 19.13
C LEU A 182 19.17 27.24 18.09
N ASN A 183 19.29 26.07 17.44
CA ASN A 183 20.23 25.89 16.34
C ASN A 183 19.95 26.87 15.18
N GLN A 184 18.69 27.11 14.83
CA GLN A 184 18.35 28.09 13.79
C GLN A 184 18.67 29.54 14.21
N LEU A 185 18.40 29.91 15.47
CA LEU A 185 18.79 31.22 16.00
C LEU A 185 20.31 31.42 16.00
N GLN A 186 21.07 30.35 16.29
CA GLN A 186 22.54 30.36 16.21
C GLN A 186 23.02 30.54 14.77
N TYR A 187 22.46 29.80 13.81
CA TYR A 187 22.79 29.98 12.38
C TYR A 187 22.49 31.41 11.88
N ALA A 188 21.44 32.04 12.40
CA ALA A 188 21.10 33.42 12.08
C ALA A 188 21.91 34.46 12.85
N GLY A 189 22.81 34.06 13.75
CA GLY A 189 23.61 34.97 14.58
C GLY A 189 22.82 35.75 15.63
N LYS A 190 21.57 35.36 15.92
CA LYS A 190 20.71 36.02 16.92
C LYS A 190 21.09 35.61 18.36
N ILE A 191 21.68 34.43 18.52
CA ILE A 191 22.21 33.93 19.80
C ILE A 191 23.65 33.47 19.56
N SER A 192 24.53 33.77 20.52
CA SER A 192 25.92 33.31 20.51
C SER A 192 26.01 31.79 20.46
N ASN A 193 26.99 31.28 19.71
CA ASN A 193 27.28 29.84 19.71
C ASN A 193 27.68 29.42 21.13
N PRO A 194 27.03 28.40 21.73
CA PRO A 194 27.37 27.86 23.03
C PRO A 194 28.86 27.58 23.20
N HIS A 195 29.50 27.07 22.15
CA HIS A 195 30.91 26.72 22.15
C HIS A 195 31.86 27.93 22.21
N LEU A 196 31.35 29.14 22.00
CA LEU A 196 32.11 30.40 22.11
C LEU A 196 31.87 31.08 23.46
N LEU A 197 31.04 30.50 24.35
CA LEU A 197 30.74 31.10 25.65
C LEU A 197 31.84 30.72 26.66
N PRO A 198 32.35 31.70 27.44
CA PRO A 198 33.54 31.52 28.28
C PRO A 198 33.38 30.52 29.42
N TYR A 199 32.14 30.14 29.75
CA TYR A 199 31.80 29.23 30.83
C TYR A 199 31.40 27.83 30.34
N THR A 200 31.49 27.55 29.03
CA THR A 200 31.24 26.20 28.52
C THR A 200 32.52 25.34 28.57
N PRO A 201 32.50 24.18 29.24
CA PRO A 201 33.67 23.31 29.33
C PRO A 201 34.18 22.88 27.95
N GLU A 202 35.48 23.04 27.70
CA GLU A 202 36.14 22.56 26.48
C GLU A 202 35.98 21.04 26.27
N THR A 203 35.76 20.28 27.35
CA THR A 203 35.56 18.83 27.35
C THR A 203 34.27 18.39 26.65
N LEU A 204 33.28 19.26 26.46
CA LEU A 204 32.07 18.96 25.68
C LEU A 204 32.28 19.17 24.17
N GLN A 205 33.39 19.78 23.78
CA GLN A 205 33.72 20.09 22.39
C GLN A 205 34.35 18.89 21.65
N THR A 206 34.78 17.86 22.39
CA THR A 206 35.71 16.81 21.94
C THR A 206 35.09 15.41 21.94
N ASN A 207 34.04 15.20 21.15
CA ASN A 207 33.71 13.85 20.66
C ASN A 207 34.02 13.77 19.16
N GLY A 208 35.32 13.72 18.82
CA GLY A 208 35.83 13.58 17.45
C GLY A 208 37.18 14.27 17.25
N ASP A 209 38.04 13.67 16.43
CA ASP A 209 39.40 14.11 16.17
C ASP A 209 39.49 15.58 15.74
N GLN A 210 40.38 16.28 16.45
CA GLN A 210 41.11 17.51 16.14
C GLN A 210 40.79 18.17 14.78
N TYR A 211 39.88 19.13 14.80
CA TYR A 211 39.93 20.30 13.93
C TYR A 211 39.52 21.51 14.77
N ASP A 212 40.33 22.56 14.71
CA ASP A 212 40.11 23.84 15.38
C ASP A 212 38.72 24.38 14.99
N SER A 213 37.73 24.09 15.84
CA SER A 213 36.32 24.27 15.53
C SER A 213 35.78 25.63 15.96
N HIS A 214 36.63 26.66 16.04
CA HIS A 214 36.18 28.01 16.31
C HIS A 214 35.33 28.60 15.15
N HIS A 215 35.38 28.01 13.96
CA HIS A 215 34.70 28.52 12.76
C HIS A 215 33.59 27.63 12.20
N VAL A 216 33.42 26.40 12.70
CA VAL A 216 32.33 25.51 12.27
C VAL A 216 31.28 25.45 13.37
N ILE A 217 30.08 25.96 13.09
CA ILE A 217 28.91 25.81 13.96
C ILE A 217 28.59 24.30 14.05
N LYS A 218 29.18 23.62 15.04
CA LYS A 218 28.81 22.26 15.41
C LYS A 218 27.37 22.29 15.93
N GLY A 219 26.55 21.34 15.52
CA GLY A 219 25.17 21.24 16.02
C GLY A 219 25.18 21.08 17.55
N SER A 220 24.44 21.96 18.25
CA SER A 220 24.39 21.91 19.71
C SER A 220 23.60 20.69 20.18
N THR A 221 24.18 19.90 21.09
CA THR A 221 23.48 18.79 21.77
C THR A 221 22.76 19.31 23.01
N GLN A 222 21.73 18.59 23.49
CA GLN A 222 20.94 19.00 24.66
C GLN A 222 21.81 19.32 25.88
N LYS A 223 22.83 18.48 26.15
CA LYS A 223 23.76 18.67 27.27
C LYS A 223 24.51 20.00 27.20
N ILE A 224 24.85 20.44 25.99
CA ILE A 224 25.54 21.70 25.77
C ILE A 224 24.56 22.86 26.02
N ILE A 225 23.33 22.76 25.53
CA ILE A 225 22.29 23.78 25.74
C ILE A 225 22.00 23.96 27.23
N ASP A 226 21.81 22.86 27.96
CA ASP A 226 21.49 22.88 29.40
C ASP A 226 22.60 23.50 30.26
N GLN A 227 23.85 23.50 29.79
CA GLN A 227 25.01 24.05 30.51
C GLN A 227 25.44 25.43 30.01
N SER A 228 25.02 25.82 28.81
CA SER A 228 25.43 27.08 28.15
C SER A 228 24.41 28.20 28.29
N PHE A 229 23.14 27.84 28.53
CA PHE A 229 22.08 28.80 28.74
C PHE A 229 21.49 28.60 30.12
N ASP A 230 21.12 29.72 30.74
CA ASP A 230 20.32 29.68 31.95
C ASP A 230 18.98 29.00 31.64
N LYS A 231 18.63 28.01 32.47
CA LYS A 231 17.38 27.29 32.34
C LYS A 231 16.20 28.25 32.51
N GLU A 232 16.30 29.22 33.42
CA GLU A 232 15.28 30.23 33.62
C GLU A 232 15.09 31.09 32.37
N TYR A 233 16.18 31.44 31.68
CA TYR A 233 16.11 32.18 30.42
C TYR A 233 15.41 31.37 29.31
N ILE A 234 15.71 30.08 29.19
CA ILE A 234 15.04 29.22 28.21
C ILE A 234 13.54 29.13 28.51
N GLU A 235 13.17 28.87 29.76
CA GLU A 235 11.79 28.63 30.18
C GLU A 235 10.93 29.91 30.16
N SER A 236 11.48 31.04 30.57
CA SER A 236 10.73 32.31 30.68
C SER A 236 10.75 33.16 29.40
N ILE A 237 11.79 33.06 28.57
CA ILE A 237 11.96 33.93 27.39
C ILE A 237 11.91 33.13 26.09
N ILE A 238 12.73 32.08 25.95
CA ILE A 238 12.82 31.37 24.66
C ILE A 238 11.55 30.58 24.34
N ILE A 239 11.04 29.80 25.30
CA ILE A 239 9.85 28.96 25.09
C ILE A 239 8.62 29.82 24.75
N PRO A 240 8.27 30.86 25.51
CA PRO A 240 7.11 31.67 25.18
C PRO A 240 7.23 32.41 23.84
N SER A 241 8.43 32.92 23.53
CA SER A 241 8.69 33.58 22.25
C SER A 241 8.45 32.61 21.07
N LEU A 242 8.95 31.37 21.17
CA LEU A 242 8.73 30.34 20.16
C LEU A 242 7.25 29.95 20.01
N VAL A 243 6.55 29.78 21.14
CA VAL A 243 5.12 29.45 21.14
C VAL A 243 4.30 30.58 20.54
N PHE A 244 4.65 31.83 20.85
CA PHE A 244 4.02 33.01 20.26
C PHE A 244 4.23 33.02 18.75
N ASP A 245 5.48 32.92 18.27
CA ASP A 245 5.79 32.98 16.84
C ASP A 245 5.09 31.86 16.04
N LEU A 246 4.98 30.65 16.62
CA LEU A 246 4.23 29.54 16.02
C LEU A 246 2.73 29.81 15.92
N ASN A 247 2.15 30.48 16.93
CA ASN A 247 0.73 30.83 16.94
C ASN A 247 0.45 32.07 16.09
N ASP A 248 1.39 32.99 16.00
CA ASP A 248 1.34 34.16 15.11
C ASP A 248 1.30 33.73 13.64
N MET A 249 2.13 32.75 13.24
CA MET A 249 2.04 32.14 11.91
C MET A 249 0.65 31.56 11.61
N LYS A 250 0.00 30.93 12.59
CA LYS A 250 -1.37 30.42 12.43
C LYS A 250 -2.40 31.54 12.35
N MET A 251 -2.18 32.62 13.08
CA MET A 251 -2.97 33.84 12.99
C MET A 251 -2.89 34.46 11.60
N ASP A 252 -1.72 34.50 10.96
CA ASP A 252 -1.61 34.98 9.57
C ASP A 252 -2.35 34.07 8.59
N GLU A 253 -2.29 32.75 8.80
CA GLU A 253 -3.05 31.82 7.97
C GLU A 253 -4.56 32.09 8.08
N ILE A 254 -5.06 32.41 9.28
CA ILE A 254 -6.46 32.79 9.48
C ILE A 254 -6.75 34.16 8.86
N ALA A 255 -5.88 35.15 9.08
CA ALA A 255 -6.03 36.50 8.56
C ALA A 255 -6.05 36.53 7.03
N THR A 256 -5.18 35.76 6.36
CA THR A 256 -5.18 35.65 4.89
C THR A 256 -6.45 34.98 4.37
N ILE A 257 -7.02 34.00 5.09
CA ILE A 257 -8.31 33.42 4.71
C ILE A 257 -9.43 34.46 4.80
N VAL A 258 -9.49 35.18 5.92
CA VAL A 258 -10.55 36.16 6.18
C VAL A 258 -10.43 37.38 5.27
N ASN A 259 -9.25 37.98 5.16
CA ASN A 259 -9.05 39.28 4.50
C ASN A 259 -8.79 39.18 2.98
N GLU A 260 -8.11 38.12 2.52
CA GLU A 260 -7.65 38.05 1.12
C GLU A 260 -8.39 37.01 0.28
N LYS A 261 -8.66 35.81 0.84
CA LYS A 261 -9.18 34.68 0.05
C LYS A 261 -10.71 34.59 0.02
N GLY A 262 -11.37 34.95 1.11
CA GLY A 262 -12.82 34.80 1.23
C GLY A 262 -13.30 33.35 1.43
N PRO A 263 -14.61 33.08 1.24
CA PRO A 263 -15.18 31.75 1.38
C PRO A 263 -14.61 30.79 0.31
N TYR A 264 -14.53 29.51 0.66
CA TYR A 264 -14.08 28.49 -0.28
C TYR A 264 -15.10 28.31 -1.41
N GLN A 265 -14.66 28.38 -2.66
CA GLN A 265 -15.55 28.20 -3.81
C GLN A 265 -15.72 26.72 -4.17
N ALA A 266 -16.97 26.25 -4.17
CA ALA A 266 -17.35 24.93 -4.65
C ALA A 266 -17.21 24.87 -6.18
N THR A 267 -16.00 24.57 -6.65
CA THR A 267 -15.71 24.45 -8.08
C THR A 267 -15.81 23.00 -8.55
N ALA A 268 -16.53 22.78 -9.65
CA ALA A 268 -16.53 21.50 -10.35
C ALA A 268 -15.25 21.39 -11.18
N LYS A 269 -14.57 20.25 -11.07
CA LYS A 269 -13.45 19.86 -11.93
C LYS A 269 -13.72 18.51 -12.55
N GLU A 270 -13.06 18.24 -13.66
CA GLU A 270 -13.19 16.97 -14.35
C GLU A 270 -12.04 16.04 -13.99
N ASN A 271 -12.36 14.77 -13.76
CA ASN A 271 -11.39 13.70 -13.66
C ASN A 271 -11.28 12.95 -14.99
N LYS A 272 -10.06 12.85 -15.51
CA LYS A 272 -9.73 12.19 -16.79
C LYS A 272 -9.24 10.73 -16.62
N SER A 273 -9.43 10.13 -15.46
CA SER A 273 -8.97 8.74 -15.20
C SER A 273 -9.85 7.66 -15.84
N GLY A 274 -11.09 7.97 -16.22
CA GLY A 274 -12.01 7.04 -16.90
C GLY A 274 -11.95 7.18 -18.42
N THR A 275 -12.78 6.41 -19.12
CA THR A 275 -12.94 6.54 -20.59
C THR A 275 -13.60 7.85 -20.98
N VAL A 276 -14.48 8.37 -20.12
CA VAL A 276 -15.15 9.67 -20.26
C VAL A 276 -14.82 10.52 -19.03
N PRO A 277 -14.57 11.83 -19.21
CA PRO A 277 -14.31 12.72 -18.09
C PRO A 277 -15.50 12.75 -17.13
N LEU A 278 -15.23 12.58 -15.83
CA LEU A 278 -16.23 12.59 -14.78
C LEU A 278 -16.11 13.86 -13.94
N PRO A 279 -17.18 14.67 -13.81
CA PRO A 279 -17.14 15.85 -12.98
C PRO A 279 -17.11 15.47 -11.49
N TYR A 280 -16.40 16.25 -10.69
CA TYR A 280 -16.38 16.15 -9.24
C TYR A 280 -16.21 17.53 -8.60
N LEU A 281 -16.78 17.71 -7.41
CA LEU A 281 -16.63 18.96 -6.66
C LEU A 281 -15.35 18.94 -5.82
N LEU A 282 -14.58 20.02 -5.93
CA LEU A 282 -13.49 20.27 -5.01
C LEU A 282 -14.03 20.61 -3.63
N SER A 283 -13.46 19.99 -2.61
CA SER A 283 -13.82 20.23 -1.22
C SER A 283 -12.59 20.15 -0.33
N PRO A 284 -12.45 21.06 0.65
CA PRO A 284 -11.36 21.08 1.60
C PRO A 284 -11.52 20.01 2.69
N PHE A 285 -12.68 19.35 2.80
CA PHE A 285 -12.95 18.36 3.83
C PHE A 285 -12.13 17.08 3.65
N LYS A 286 -11.80 16.42 4.78
CA LYS A 286 -11.14 15.10 4.78
C LYS A 286 -12.00 14.06 4.06
N HIS A 287 -13.29 14.04 4.37
CA HIS A 287 -14.27 13.21 3.68
C HIS A 287 -14.83 14.00 2.50
N LYS A 288 -14.42 13.61 1.29
CA LYS A 288 -14.81 14.30 0.08
C LYS A 288 -16.08 13.66 -0.47
N PRO A 289 -17.21 14.38 -0.50
CA PRO A 289 -18.50 13.82 -0.90
C PRO A 289 -18.45 13.30 -2.33
N GLY A 290 -19.18 12.23 -2.63
CA GLY A 290 -19.30 11.66 -3.98
C GLY A 290 -18.09 10.88 -4.50
N ARG A 291 -16.89 11.01 -3.91
CA ARG A 291 -15.67 10.35 -4.43
C ARG A 291 -15.73 8.82 -4.49
N LYS A 292 -16.43 8.17 -3.55
CA LYS A 292 -16.62 6.71 -3.58
C LYS A 292 -17.45 6.26 -4.78
N LYS A 293 -18.54 7.00 -5.07
CA LYS A 293 -19.40 6.76 -6.24
C LYS A 293 -18.62 7.01 -7.53
N LEU A 294 -17.86 8.09 -7.60
CA LEU A 294 -17.00 8.39 -8.75
C LEU A 294 -15.94 7.30 -8.98
N ALA A 295 -15.26 6.84 -7.94
CA ALA A 295 -14.26 5.77 -8.06
C ALA A 295 -14.90 4.45 -8.56
N TYR A 296 -16.12 4.15 -8.10
CA TYR A 296 -16.89 3.01 -8.60
C TYR A 296 -17.23 3.17 -10.09
N LEU A 297 -17.73 4.33 -10.50
CA LEU A 297 -18.06 4.61 -11.90
C LEU A 297 -16.84 4.54 -12.82
N ILE A 298 -15.69 5.10 -12.40
CA ILE A 298 -14.42 4.97 -13.17
C ILE A 298 -14.06 3.50 -13.33
N ARG A 299 -14.16 2.71 -12.26
CA ARG A 299 -13.85 1.28 -12.31
C ARG A 299 -14.77 0.54 -13.26
N GLN A 300 -16.08 0.86 -13.27
CA GLN A 300 -17.05 0.27 -14.19
C GLN A 300 -16.76 0.69 -15.63
N GLN A 301 -16.52 1.98 -15.89
CA GLN A 301 -16.18 2.50 -17.23
C GLN A 301 -14.98 1.76 -17.83
N VAL A 302 -13.89 1.66 -17.05
CA VAL A 302 -12.66 0.97 -17.49
C VAL A 302 -12.93 -0.52 -17.70
N LEU A 303 -13.65 -1.17 -16.78
CA LEU A 303 -13.96 -2.60 -16.89
C LEU A 303 -14.77 -2.91 -18.16
N TRP A 304 -15.90 -2.24 -18.36
CA TRP A 304 -16.77 -2.51 -19.51
C TRP A 304 -16.13 -2.08 -20.82
N SER A 305 -15.38 -0.98 -20.84
CA SER A 305 -14.59 -0.59 -22.02
C SER A 305 -13.57 -1.66 -22.39
N ARG A 306 -12.89 -2.23 -21.38
CA ARG A 306 -11.87 -3.27 -21.56
C ARG A 306 -12.50 -4.58 -22.05
N ILE A 307 -13.60 -5.00 -21.43
CA ILE A 307 -14.37 -6.20 -21.85
C ILE A 307 -14.84 -6.04 -23.30
N LYS A 308 -15.44 -4.90 -23.64
CA LYS A 308 -15.90 -4.62 -25.01
C LYS A 308 -14.75 -4.67 -26.02
N LYS A 309 -13.63 -3.99 -25.71
CA LYS A 309 -12.44 -3.98 -26.56
C LYS A 309 -11.89 -5.40 -26.78
N ILE A 310 -11.74 -6.20 -25.73
CA ILE A 310 -11.27 -7.59 -25.83
C ILE A 310 -12.26 -8.47 -26.59
N TRP A 311 -13.56 -8.32 -26.36
CA TRP A 311 -14.59 -9.10 -27.05
C TRP A 311 -14.55 -8.87 -28.56
N GLU A 312 -14.46 -7.62 -28.99
CA GLU A 312 -14.48 -7.22 -30.41
C GLU A 312 -13.12 -7.39 -31.12
N THR A 313 -12.06 -7.80 -30.40
CA THR A 313 -10.73 -7.94 -31.02
C THR A 313 -10.60 -9.13 -31.96
N THR A 314 -10.00 -8.86 -33.11
CA THR A 314 -9.55 -9.84 -34.10
C THR A 314 -8.03 -10.06 -34.06
N HIS A 315 -7.29 -9.16 -33.41
CA HIS A 315 -5.83 -9.15 -33.31
C HIS A 315 -5.36 -8.89 -31.88
N GLU A 316 -4.10 -9.22 -31.61
CA GLU A 316 -3.50 -9.00 -30.29
C GLU A 316 -3.50 -7.51 -29.93
N LEU A 317 -4.09 -7.17 -28.78
CA LEU A 317 -4.07 -5.83 -28.22
C LEU A 317 -2.71 -5.48 -27.60
N GLU A 318 -2.00 -4.49 -28.14
CA GLU A 318 -0.71 -4.02 -27.59
C GLU A 318 -0.81 -3.47 -26.15
N GLU A 319 -1.97 -2.94 -25.78
CA GLU A 319 -2.24 -2.34 -24.46
C GLU A 319 -2.52 -3.39 -23.36
N GLU A 320 -2.77 -4.65 -23.75
CA GLU A 320 -3.27 -5.69 -22.86
C GLU A 320 -2.36 -6.91 -22.85
N ASN A 321 -2.10 -7.48 -21.68
CA ASN A 321 -1.26 -8.67 -21.58
C ASN A 321 -2.04 -9.91 -22.03
N MET A 322 -1.79 -10.37 -23.26
CA MET A 322 -2.35 -11.62 -23.76
C MET A 322 -1.61 -12.83 -23.15
N SER A 323 -2.37 -13.78 -22.61
CA SER A 323 -1.84 -15.09 -22.22
C SER A 323 -1.52 -15.93 -23.46
N ARG A 324 -0.62 -16.91 -23.32
CA ARG A 324 -0.19 -17.77 -24.45
C ARG A 324 -1.33 -18.48 -25.18
N ASP A 325 -2.44 -18.74 -24.48
CA ASP A 325 -3.61 -19.40 -25.04
C ASP A 325 -4.52 -18.43 -25.82
N GLY A 326 -4.19 -17.14 -25.92
CA GLY A 326 -5.01 -16.10 -26.53
C GLY A 326 -6.11 -15.53 -25.62
N SER A 327 -6.01 -15.70 -24.30
CA SER A 327 -6.93 -15.12 -23.31
C SER A 327 -6.35 -13.88 -22.65
N TYR A 328 -7.23 -13.00 -22.20
CA TYR A 328 -6.89 -11.79 -21.47
C TYR A 328 -7.35 -11.88 -20.01
N PRO A 329 -6.49 -11.55 -19.03
CA PRO A 329 -6.87 -11.53 -17.61
C PRO A 329 -7.66 -10.25 -17.28
N VAL A 330 -8.97 -10.40 -17.06
CA VAL A 330 -9.86 -9.27 -16.76
C VAL A 330 -10.55 -9.50 -15.42
N SER A 331 -9.95 -8.95 -14.35
CA SER A 331 -10.55 -9.03 -13.00
C SER A 331 -11.88 -8.26 -12.94
N GLY A 332 -12.94 -8.95 -12.55
CA GLY A 332 -14.32 -8.50 -12.57
C GLY A 332 -15.14 -8.99 -13.77
N SER A 333 -14.53 -9.67 -14.74
CA SER A 333 -15.24 -10.26 -15.88
C SER A 333 -16.00 -11.53 -15.53
N ARG A 334 -15.67 -12.18 -14.38
CA ARG A 334 -16.14 -13.52 -14.02
C ARG A 334 -15.77 -14.60 -15.04
N GLY A 335 -14.66 -14.39 -15.77
CA GLY A 335 -14.07 -15.37 -16.68
C GLY A 335 -13.50 -16.60 -15.96
N PHE A 336 -12.78 -17.43 -16.71
CA PHE A 336 -12.30 -18.73 -16.20
C PHE A 336 -11.08 -18.60 -15.27
N GLY A 337 -11.08 -19.40 -14.20
CA GLY A 337 -9.92 -19.55 -13.31
C GLY A 337 -9.72 -18.38 -12.33
N ALA A 338 -8.62 -18.46 -11.56
CA ALA A 338 -8.33 -17.50 -10.49
C ALA A 338 -8.02 -16.06 -10.98
N GLU A 339 -7.62 -15.93 -12.25
CA GLU A 339 -7.31 -14.63 -12.88
C GLU A 339 -8.46 -14.10 -13.74
N GLU A 340 -9.61 -14.79 -13.78
CA GLU A 340 -10.79 -14.44 -14.58
C GLU A 340 -10.43 -14.17 -16.05
N LEU A 341 -9.99 -15.23 -16.72
CA LEU A 341 -9.53 -15.19 -18.11
C LEU A 341 -10.73 -15.10 -19.07
N MET A 342 -10.69 -14.13 -19.97
CA MET A 342 -11.67 -13.90 -21.04
C MET A 342 -11.03 -14.14 -22.41
N LYS A 343 -11.76 -14.73 -23.35
CA LYS A 343 -11.34 -14.89 -24.75
C LYS A 343 -12.07 -13.88 -25.66
N PRO A 344 -11.49 -13.50 -26.81
CA PRO A 344 -12.20 -12.69 -27.81
C PRO A 344 -13.39 -13.44 -28.43
N ARG A 345 -14.34 -12.71 -29.03
CA ARG A 345 -15.50 -13.29 -29.73
C ARG A 345 -15.07 -14.32 -30.77
N GLN A 346 -14.02 -14.04 -31.54
CA GLN A 346 -13.51 -14.92 -32.60
C GLN A 346 -13.15 -16.33 -32.09
N TYR A 347 -12.71 -16.46 -30.84
CA TYR A 347 -12.44 -17.78 -30.26
C TYR A 347 -13.72 -18.59 -30.07
N TYR A 348 -14.79 -17.95 -29.59
CA TYR A 348 -16.08 -18.60 -29.39
C TYR A 348 -16.80 -18.84 -30.71
N GLU A 349 -16.65 -17.96 -31.69
CA GLU A 349 -17.18 -18.15 -33.04
C GLU A 349 -16.64 -19.43 -33.68
N LYS A 350 -15.32 -19.65 -33.61
CA LYS A 350 -14.73 -20.92 -34.07
C LYS A 350 -15.26 -22.15 -33.34
N LEU A 351 -15.61 -22.02 -32.06
CA LEU A 351 -16.19 -23.12 -31.29
C LEU A 351 -17.63 -23.39 -31.76
N CYS A 352 -18.45 -22.35 -31.92
CA CYS A 352 -19.79 -22.45 -32.48
C CYS A 352 -19.76 -23.10 -33.87
N GLU A 353 -18.90 -22.65 -34.79
CA GLU A 353 -18.74 -23.25 -36.12
C GLU A 353 -18.37 -24.74 -36.05
N CYS A 354 -17.54 -25.14 -35.08
CA CYS A 354 -17.17 -26.56 -34.91
C CYS A 354 -18.33 -27.41 -34.39
N GLU A 355 -19.10 -26.89 -33.43
CA GLU A 355 -20.28 -27.59 -32.88
C GLU A 355 -21.40 -27.68 -33.92
N GLU A 356 -21.66 -26.61 -34.67
CA GLU A 356 -22.57 -26.59 -35.83
C GLU A 356 -22.25 -27.73 -36.81
N LEU A 357 -20.97 -27.84 -37.18
CA LEU A 357 -20.50 -28.86 -38.11
C LEU A 357 -20.56 -30.27 -37.51
N PHE A 358 -20.35 -30.41 -36.20
CA PHE A 358 -20.48 -31.68 -35.49
C PHE A 358 -21.94 -32.16 -35.44
N GLU A 359 -22.88 -31.30 -35.05
CA GLU A 359 -24.30 -31.61 -35.01
C GLU A 359 -24.83 -31.96 -36.41
N LEU A 360 -24.40 -31.22 -37.43
CA LEU A 360 -24.69 -31.53 -38.83
C LEU A 360 -24.23 -32.94 -39.21
N PHE A 361 -23.01 -33.34 -38.84
CA PHE A 361 -22.53 -34.70 -39.11
C PHE A 361 -23.29 -35.78 -38.32
N CYS A 362 -23.67 -35.50 -37.08
CA CYS A 362 -24.52 -36.39 -36.30
C CYS A 362 -25.89 -36.58 -36.96
N GLU A 363 -26.52 -35.52 -37.42
CA GLU A 363 -27.80 -35.55 -38.15
C GLU A 363 -27.67 -36.34 -39.46
N ILE A 364 -26.59 -36.14 -40.23
CA ILE A 364 -26.32 -36.90 -41.45
C ILE A 364 -26.19 -38.40 -41.15
N GLU A 365 -25.43 -38.78 -40.13
CA GLU A 365 -25.26 -40.20 -39.76
C GLU A 365 -26.56 -40.81 -39.20
N GLN A 366 -27.36 -40.06 -38.44
CA GLN A 366 -28.66 -40.51 -37.96
C GLN A 366 -29.63 -40.77 -39.13
N ARG A 367 -29.69 -39.86 -40.12
CA ARG A 367 -30.52 -40.05 -41.33
C ARG A 367 -30.10 -41.27 -42.14
N LYS A 368 -28.79 -41.55 -42.23
CA LYS A 368 -28.26 -42.78 -42.86
C LYS A 368 -28.72 -44.04 -42.12
N LEU A 369 -28.66 -44.04 -40.79
CA LEU A 369 -29.09 -45.16 -39.95
C LEU A 369 -30.60 -45.42 -40.06
N ASP A 370 -31.39 -44.35 -40.18
CA ASP A 370 -32.84 -44.40 -40.36
C ASP A 370 -33.29 -44.76 -41.78
N GLY A 371 -32.35 -44.92 -42.73
CA GLY A 371 -32.64 -45.26 -44.13
C GLY A 371 -33.34 -44.14 -44.92
N ARG A 372 -33.22 -42.89 -44.47
CA ARG A 372 -33.75 -41.72 -45.20
C ARG A 372 -32.82 -41.34 -46.34
N ASP A 373 -33.40 -40.80 -47.42
CA ASP A 373 -32.64 -40.47 -48.62
C ASP A 373 -31.72 -39.27 -48.35
N LEU A 374 -30.42 -39.40 -48.68
CA LEU A 374 -29.38 -38.38 -48.47
C LEU A 374 -29.62 -37.08 -49.27
N ASN A 375 -30.62 -37.07 -50.15
CA ASN A 375 -30.98 -35.95 -51.01
C ASN A 375 -32.05 -35.02 -50.39
N GLU A 376 -32.60 -35.35 -49.23
CA GLU A 376 -33.48 -34.43 -48.50
C GLU A 376 -32.68 -33.23 -47.97
N VAL A 377 -33.15 -32.02 -48.28
CA VAL A 377 -32.48 -30.77 -47.86
C VAL A 377 -32.44 -30.72 -46.33
N ILE A 378 -31.23 -30.67 -45.77
CA ILE A 378 -31.01 -30.39 -44.35
C ILE A 378 -31.17 -28.88 -44.17
N ASP A 379 -32.08 -28.47 -43.28
CA ASP A 379 -32.14 -27.09 -42.84
C ASP A 379 -30.90 -26.78 -42.01
N LEU A 380 -30.11 -25.79 -42.41
CA LEU A 380 -28.86 -25.43 -41.73
C LEU A 380 -29.12 -24.41 -40.61
N ASP A 381 -30.23 -23.66 -40.70
CA ASP A 381 -30.53 -22.59 -39.75
C ASP A 381 -30.91 -23.15 -38.36
N GLN A 382 -31.38 -24.40 -38.31
CA GLN A 382 -31.68 -25.09 -37.04
C GLN A 382 -30.45 -25.33 -36.15
N PHE A 383 -29.25 -25.29 -36.73
CA PHE A 383 -28.00 -25.52 -36.01
C PHE A 383 -27.31 -24.22 -35.61
N ASN A 384 -27.86 -23.03 -35.88
CA ASN A 384 -27.13 -21.78 -35.68
C ASN A 384 -26.76 -21.51 -34.20
N TRP A 385 -25.51 -21.77 -33.84
CA TRP A 385 -24.94 -21.53 -32.52
C TRP A 385 -24.39 -20.09 -32.38
N THR A 386 -24.25 -19.36 -33.49
CA THR A 386 -23.71 -17.98 -33.48
C THR A 386 -24.65 -16.93 -32.88
N GLU A 387 -25.97 -17.20 -32.82
CA GLU A 387 -26.98 -16.28 -32.26
C GLU A 387 -26.63 -15.85 -30.82
N HIS A 388 -26.13 -16.79 -30.01
CA HIS A 388 -25.72 -16.51 -28.63
C HIS A 388 -24.58 -15.49 -28.54
N LEU A 389 -23.68 -15.43 -29.52
CA LEU A 389 -22.58 -14.46 -29.55
C LEU A 389 -23.09 -13.05 -29.85
N ASP A 390 -24.14 -12.93 -30.65
CA ASP A 390 -24.80 -11.65 -30.94
C ASP A 390 -25.57 -11.12 -29.74
N ILE A 391 -26.28 -12.00 -29.02
CA ILE A 391 -26.93 -11.65 -27.76
C ILE A 391 -25.91 -11.09 -26.76
N VAL A 392 -24.77 -11.77 -26.58
CA VAL A 392 -23.70 -11.33 -25.68
C VAL A 392 -23.13 -9.98 -26.12
N SER A 393 -22.93 -9.78 -27.42
CA SER A 393 -22.41 -8.51 -27.96
C SER A 393 -23.36 -7.35 -27.68
N ASN A 394 -24.67 -7.56 -27.84
CA ASN A 394 -25.70 -6.57 -27.51
C ASN A 394 -25.77 -6.29 -26.01
N GLU A 395 -25.64 -7.31 -25.16
CA GLU A 395 -25.56 -7.11 -23.71
C GLU A 395 -24.34 -6.30 -23.27
N LEU A 396 -23.18 -6.54 -23.88
CA LEU A 396 -21.96 -5.79 -23.58
C LEU A 396 -22.10 -4.32 -24.01
N ALA A 397 -22.68 -4.07 -25.18
CA ALA A 397 -22.95 -2.71 -25.66
C ALA A 397 -23.91 -1.97 -24.73
N THR A 398 -25.05 -2.59 -24.37
CA THR A 398 -26.04 -1.99 -23.47
C THR A 398 -25.46 -1.70 -22.08
N LYS A 399 -24.68 -2.62 -21.49
CA LYS A 399 -24.01 -2.39 -20.20
C LYS A 399 -22.95 -1.29 -20.26
N TYR A 400 -22.25 -1.15 -21.37
CA TYR A 400 -21.32 -0.05 -21.56
C TYR A 400 -22.07 1.29 -21.66
N ASP A 401 -23.15 1.34 -22.44
CA ASP A 401 -23.95 2.56 -22.63
C ASP A 401 -24.67 3.01 -21.36
N THR A 402 -25.17 2.09 -20.53
CA THR A 402 -25.75 2.44 -19.22
C THR A 402 -24.71 3.09 -18.31
N VAL A 403 -23.49 2.56 -18.26
CA VAL A 403 -22.40 3.15 -17.48
C VAL A 403 -21.99 4.53 -18.01
N LEU A 404 -22.04 4.74 -19.32
CA LEU A 404 -21.82 6.06 -19.92
C LEU A 404 -22.95 7.04 -19.58
N GLN A 405 -24.21 6.60 -19.55
CA GLN A 405 -25.32 7.45 -19.14
C GLN A 405 -25.23 7.82 -17.65
N GLU A 406 -24.91 6.86 -16.78
CA GLU A 406 -24.69 7.10 -15.34
C GLU A 406 -23.52 8.05 -15.06
N SER A 407 -22.59 8.19 -16.01
CA SER A 407 -21.44 9.09 -15.90
C SER A 407 -21.79 10.57 -16.10
N LYS A 408 -22.95 10.88 -16.71
CA LYS A 408 -23.47 12.25 -16.86
C LYS A 408 -24.11 12.72 -15.56
N LEU A 409 -23.27 12.92 -14.54
CA LEU A 409 -23.71 13.37 -13.23
C LEU A 409 -24.00 14.87 -13.26
N ASP A 410 -25.23 15.26 -12.93
CA ASP A 410 -25.52 16.63 -12.55
C ASP A 410 -25.07 16.87 -11.10
N LEU A 411 -24.17 17.83 -10.91
CA LEU A 411 -23.63 18.21 -9.61
C LEU A 411 -24.10 19.61 -9.17
N SER A 412 -25.00 20.25 -9.92
CA SER A 412 -25.43 21.62 -9.70
C SER A 412 -26.08 21.83 -8.32
N GLU A 413 -27.00 20.95 -7.92
CA GLU A 413 -27.65 21.00 -6.60
C GLU A 413 -26.65 20.81 -5.47
N LEU A 414 -25.77 19.82 -5.61
CA LEU A 414 -24.72 19.54 -4.63
C LEU A 414 -23.75 20.73 -4.51
N GLN A 415 -23.40 21.36 -5.65
CA GLN A 415 -22.56 22.55 -5.69
C GLN A 415 -23.19 23.71 -4.93
N LYS A 416 -24.47 24.01 -5.17
CA LYS A 416 -25.21 25.06 -4.46
C LYS A 416 -25.25 24.80 -2.96
N SER A 417 -25.58 23.57 -2.55
CA SER A 417 -25.65 23.20 -1.13
C SER A 417 -24.29 23.29 -0.43
N LEU A 418 -23.20 22.94 -1.12
CA LEU A 418 -21.85 23.06 -0.57
C LEU A 418 -21.40 24.52 -0.51
N GLN A 419 -21.75 25.34 -1.51
CA GLN A 419 -21.42 26.76 -1.51
C GLN A 419 -22.07 27.47 -0.33
N GLN A 420 -23.38 27.26 -0.11
CA GLN A 420 -24.08 27.80 1.07
C GLN A 420 -23.39 27.44 2.38
N ARG A 421 -23.00 26.17 2.55
CA ARG A 421 -22.25 25.73 3.74
C ARG A 421 -20.87 26.38 3.85
N PHE A 422 -20.21 26.68 2.74
CA PHE A 422 -18.91 27.35 2.75
C PHE A 422 -19.05 28.83 3.11
N ASP A 423 -20.12 29.47 2.66
CA ASP A 423 -20.43 30.85 2.96
C ASP A 423 -20.81 31.00 4.45
N GLU A 424 -21.74 30.18 4.95
CA GLU A 424 -22.12 30.14 6.38
C GLU A 424 -20.90 29.88 7.29
N GLY A 425 -20.08 28.88 6.93
CA GLY A 425 -18.88 28.55 7.70
C GLY A 425 -17.77 29.60 7.60
N TYR A 426 -17.80 30.47 6.58
CA TYR A 426 -16.91 31.62 6.46
C TYR A 426 -17.41 32.79 7.31
N GLU A 427 -18.71 33.10 7.28
CA GLU A 427 -19.32 34.14 8.13
C GLU A 427 -19.05 33.88 9.61
N ASP A 428 -19.28 32.66 10.08
CA ASP A 428 -18.99 32.25 11.47
C ASP A 428 -17.48 32.41 11.80
N LYS A 429 -16.59 32.10 10.85
CA LYS A 429 -15.15 32.34 11.03
C LYS A 429 -14.79 33.82 11.09
N VAL A 430 -15.43 34.66 10.28
CA VAL A 430 -15.24 36.11 10.28
C VAL A 430 -15.67 36.66 11.65
N GLU A 431 -16.85 36.28 12.12
CA GLU A 431 -17.36 36.70 13.43
C GLU A 431 -16.40 36.29 14.55
N ARG A 432 -16.01 35.02 14.62
CA ARG A 432 -15.02 34.52 15.60
C ARG A 432 -13.68 35.25 15.52
N PHE A 433 -13.19 35.53 14.31
CA PHE A 433 -11.94 36.26 14.12
C PHE A 433 -12.04 37.72 14.57
N THR A 434 -13.16 38.40 14.29
CA THR A 434 -13.38 39.79 14.74
C THR A 434 -13.46 39.88 16.27
N ASN A 435 -14.16 38.95 16.92
CA ASN A 435 -14.23 38.85 18.38
C ASN A 435 -12.84 38.60 18.99
N LEU A 436 -12.08 37.69 18.39
CA LEU A 436 -10.70 37.42 18.79
C LEU A 436 -9.82 38.68 18.65
N LEU A 437 -9.89 39.41 17.54
CA LEU A 437 -9.14 40.66 17.36
C LEU A 437 -9.52 41.72 18.40
N HIS A 438 -10.80 41.82 18.75
CA HIS A 438 -11.24 42.74 19.80
C HIS A 438 -10.63 42.38 21.16
N GLN A 439 -10.62 41.10 21.52
CA GLN A 439 -9.98 40.63 22.75
C GLN A 439 -8.46 40.83 22.73
N LEU A 440 -7.78 40.49 21.64
CA LEU A 440 -6.32 40.69 21.52
C LEU A 440 -5.92 42.15 21.69
N LYS A 441 -6.72 43.09 21.17
CA LYS A 441 -6.54 44.54 21.37
C LYS A 441 -6.82 44.96 22.82
N ALA A 442 -7.88 44.46 23.43
CA ALA A 442 -8.23 44.80 24.81
C ALA A 442 -7.17 44.33 25.83
N PHE A 443 -6.60 43.15 25.61
CA PHE A 443 -5.59 42.56 26.50
C PHE A 443 -4.13 42.91 26.12
N ASN A 444 -3.91 43.66 25.03
CA ASN A 444 -2.58 44.01 24.50
C ASN A 444 -1.64 42.80 24.46
N VAL A 445 -1.99 41.78 23.67
CA VAL A 445 -1.22 40.52 23.63
C VAL A 445 0.09 40.71 22.85
N PHE A 446 1.22 40.40 23.50
CA PHE A 446 2.57 40.37 22.94
C PHE A 446 3.30 39.08 23.34
N LYS A 447 4.55 38.88 22.87
CA LYS A 447 5.33 37.64 23.04
C LYS A 447 5.39 37.09 24.47
N HIS A 448 5.40 37.98 25.46
CA HIS A 448 5.51 37.66 26.89
C HIS A 448 4.29 38.15 27.69
N SER A 449 3.11 38.17 27.07
CA SER A 449 1.87 38.62 27.73
C SER A 449 1.52 37.80 28.99
N GLU A 450 2.07 36.58 29.11
CA GLU A 450 1.88 35.73 30.28
C GLU A 450 2.52 36.28 31.57
N ILE A 451 3.49 37.19 31.45
CA ILE A 451 4.22 37.78 32.58
C ILE A 451 3.44 38.95 33.20
N VAL A 452 2.61 39.64 32.39
CA VAL A 452 2.11 40.98 32.72
C VAL A 452 0.61 41.01 33.07
N THR A 453 -0.16 39.96 32.78
CA THR A 453 -1.63 39.97 32.97
C THR A 453 -2.09 39.09 34.15
N PRO A 454 -2.96 39.58 35.06
CA PRO A 454 -3.49 38.77 36.17
C PRO A 454 -4.59 37.80 35.72
N ALA A 455 -4.80 36.77 36.54
CA ALA A 455 -5.15 35.41 36.13
C ALA A 455 -6.63 35.11 35.82
N ASN A 456 -6.80 34.08 34.97
CA ASN A 456 -7.71 32.95 35.17
C ASN A 456 -7.33 31.85 34.17
N SER A 457 -6.46 30.92 34.58
CA SER A 457 -6.15 29.70 33.84
C SER A 457 -6.67 28.48 34.62
N THR A 458 -7.21 27.50 33.91
CA THR A 458 -7.82 26.30 34.49
C THR A 458 -6.81 25.19 34.74
N VAL A 459 -7.06 24.41 35.79
CA VAL A 459 -6.22 23.29 36.23
C VAL A 459 -6.25 22.15 35.22
N LEU A 460 -5.07 21.58 34.95
CA LEU A 460 -4.78 20.45 34.04
C LEU A 460 -5.70 19.23 34.24
N ARG A 461 -6.18 19.04 35.48
CA ARG A 461 -7.06 17.92 35.87
C ARG A 461 -8.44 17.96 35.25
N ASN A 462 -8.96 19.13 34.87
CA ASN A 462 -10.36 19.24 34.45
C ASN A 462 -10.61 18.71 33.02
N ASP A 463 -9.58 18.58 32.18
CA ASP A 463 -9.72 18.25 30.75
C ASP A 463 -9.15 16.88 30.34
N LEU A 464 -8.67 16.05 31.28
CA LEU A 464 -7.92 14.80 31.01
C LEU A 464 -8.61 13.83 30.04
N GLN A 465 -9.96 13.75 30.05
CA GLN A 465 -10.72 12.88 29.15
C GLN A 465 -10.66 13.29 27.67
N SER A 466 -10.27 14.53 27.38
CA SER A 466 -10.16 15.08 26.01
C SER A 466 -8.73 15.13 25.48
N VAL A 467 -7.74 14.88 26.34
CA VAL A 467 -6.32 15.07 26.05
C VAL A 467 -5.74 13.81 25.40
N SER A 468 -5.31 13.92 24.15
CA SER A 468 -4.48 12.89 23.50
C SER A 468 -3.03 12.97 23.98
N LEU A 469 -2.31 11.84 24.08
CA LEU A 469 -0.87 11.81 24.42
C LEU A 469 0.00 12.72 23.52
N ASP A 470 -0.43 12.99 22.29
CA ASP A 470 0.26 13.88 21.34
C ASP A 470 0.06 15.39 21.65
N LYS A 471 -0.88 15.72 22.55
CA LYS A 471 -1.28 17.09 22.92
C LYS A 471 -1.30 17.27 24.43
N PHE A 472 -0.18 16.96 25.09
CA PHE A 472 -0.10 17.01 26.55
C PHE A 472 0.65 18.28 26.99
N PRO A 473 0.06 19.13 27.85
CA PRO A 473 0.72 20.34 28.30
C PRO A 473 1.79 20.01 29.35
N THR A 474 2.91 20.74 29.32
CA THR A 474 4.07 20.47 30.19
C THR A 474 3.99 21.12 31.57
N GLU A 475 3.16 22.15 31.77
CA GLU A 475 3.11 22.91 33.03
C GLU A 475 1.68 23.25 33.46
N GLU A 476 1.41 23.17 34.76
CA GLU A 476 0.26 23.82 35.40
C GLU A 476 0.52 25.33 35.49
N ARG A 477 -0.20 26.12 34.69
CA ARG A 477 0.02 27.57 34.59
C ARG A 477 -0.85 28.37 35.56
N VAL A 478 -0.88 28.01 36.84
CA VAL A 478 -1.69 28.75 37.83
C VAL A 478 -1.12 30.15 38.04
N GLY A 479 -1.96 31.18 37.91
CA GLY A 479 -1.56 32.57 38.20
C GLY A 479 -0.85 33.33 37.08
N ARG A 480 -0.64 32.72 35.91
CA ARG A 480 -0.05 33.39 34.73
C ARG A 480 -1.12 34.05 33.85
N GLY A 481 -0.67 35.04 33.08
CA GLY A 481 -1.48 35.71 32.07
C GLY A 481 -1.82 34.83 30.87
N LYS A 482 -2.81 35.26 30.06
CA LYS A 482 -3.22 34.51 28.87
C LYS A 482 -2.21 34.65 27.73
N THR A 483 -1.90 33.54 27.08
CA THR A 483 -1.06 33.52 25.87
C THR A 483 -1.91 33.64 24.60
N LEU A 484 -1.29 34.03 23.47
CA LEU A 484 -1.96 34.03 22.16
C LEU A 484 -2.61 32.67 21.85
N GLY A 485 -1.94 31.57 22.20
CA GLY A 485 -2.47 30.22 22.01
C GLY A 485 -3.78 29.97 22.77
N GLU A 486 -3.93 30.52 23.97
CA GLU A 486 -5.14 30.40 24.78
C GLU A 486 -6.30 31.23 24.22
N PHE A 487 -6.04 32.42 23.67
CA PHE A 487 -7.05 33.20 22.95
C PHE A 487 -7.49 32.51 21.65
N LEU A 488 -6.56 31.87 20.94
CA LEU A 488 -6.90 31.05 19.77
C LEU A 488 -7.77 29.85 20.18
N LYS A 489 -7.39 29.16 21.27
CA LYS A 489 -8.14 28.03 21.82
C LYS A 489 -9.55 28.43 22.23
N SER A 490 -9.74 29.59 22.86
CA SER A 490 -11.07 30.05 23.32
C SER A 490 -12.03 30.39 22.19
N HIS A 491 -11.54 30.61 20.97
CA HIS A 491 -12.36 30.89 19.78
C HIS A 491 -12.32 29.74 18.75
N ASP A 492 -11.95 28.52 19.18
CA ASP A 492 -11.87 27.32 18.36
C ASP A 492 -10.93 27.39 17.14
N PHE A 493 -9.92 28.25 17.20
CA PHE A 493 -8.89 28.30 16.17
C PHE A 493 -7.76 27.29 16.43
N PRO A 494 -7.06 26.83 15.38
CA PRO A 494 -5.88 25.99 15.55
C PRO A 494 -4.81 26.71 16.37
N TYR A 495 -4.38 26.11 17.48
CA TYR A 495 -3.34 26.65 18.35
C TYR A 495 -2.22 25.62 18.57
N PHE A 496 -1.08 26.08 19.05
CA PHE A 496 0.06 25.29 19.48
C PHE A 496 0.35 25.59 20.95
N GLU A 497 0.50 24.55 21.74
CA GLU A 497 1.00 24.60 23.11
C GLU A 497 2.33 23.86 23.16
N PHE A 498 3.23 24.32 24.02
CA PHE A 498 4.52 23.69 24.21
C PHE A 498 4.35 22.24 24.73
N GLY A 499 5.12 21.31 24.16
CA GLY A 499 5.00 19.87 24.43
C GLY A 499 4.21 19.09 23.38
N ASN A 500 3.37 19.76 22.58
CA ASN A 500 2.60 19.10 21.53
C ASN A 500 3.51 18.59 20.39
N GLU A 501 3.16 17.44 19.80
CA GLU A 501 3.92 16.90 18.66
C GLU A 501 3.74 17.79 17.43
N LEU A 502 4.84 18.38 16.95
CA LEU A 502 4.84 19.15 15.71
C LEU A 502 5.12 18.22 14.52
N ARG A 503 4.08 17.95 13.72
CA ARG A 503 4.14 17.01 12.58
C ARG A 503 5.16 17.42 11.51
N LYS A 504 5.51 16.47 10.63
CA LYS A 504 6.54 16.58 9.56
C LYS A 504 6.59 17.99 8.94
N LYS A 505 7.80 18.59 8.94
CA LYS A 505 8.21 19.95 8.45
C LYS A 505 8.72 20.93 9.52
N ILE A 506 9.07 20.45 10.71
CA ILE A 506 9.66 21.30 11.78
C ILE A 506 10.81 22.19 11.24
N ASN A 507 11.72 21.67 10.43
CA ASN A 507 12.83 22.49 9.89
C ASN A 507 12.37 23.64 8.99
N GLU A 508 11.38 23.40 8.12
CA GLU A 508 10.80 24.44 7.25
C GLU A 508 10.08 25.52 8.07
N ILE A 509 9.42 25.12 9.16
CA ILE A 509 8.73 26.05 10.06
C ILE A 509 9.74 26.89 10.84
N MET A 510 10.77 26.26 11.42
CA MET A 510 11.78 26.97 12.20
C MET A 510 12.59 27.96 11.35
N THR A 511 12.94 27.58 10.12
CA THR A 511 13.61 28.49 9.17
C THR A 511 12.72 29.68 8.83
N LYS A 512 11.43 29.47 8.58
CA LYS A 512 10.49 30.58 8.35
C LYS A 512 10.39 31.52 9.55
N ILE A 513 10.29 30.99 10.77
CA ILE A 513 10.21 31.82 11.99
C ILE A 513 11.46 32.69 12.12
N VAL A 514 12.65 32.09 11.97
CA VAL A 514 13.90 32.81 12.18
C VAL A 514 14.15 33.87 11.11
N HIS A 515 13.70 33.67 9.86
CA HIS A 515 13.85 34.61 8.74
C HIS A 515 12.68 35.58 8.56
N ARG A 516 11.63 35.50 9.39
CA ARG A 516 10.49 36.44 9.34
C ARG A 516 10.87 37.87 9.79
N PHE A 517 12.01 37.99 10.48
CA PHE A 517 12.66 39.21 10.93
C PHE A 517 14.16 39.10 10.62
#